data_AF-A0A957TLZ9-F1
#
_entry.id   AF-A0A957TLZ9-F1
#
_cell.length_a   1.000
_cell.length_b   1.000
_cell.length_c   1.000
_cell.angle_alpha   90.00
_cell.angle_beta   90.00
_cell.angle_gamma   90.00
#
_symmetry.space_group_name_H-M   'P 1'
#
loop_
_entity.id
_entity.type
_entity.pdbx_description
1 polymer ?
#
loop_
_entity_poly.entity_id
_entity_poly.type
_entity_poly.pdbx_seq_one_letter_code
_entity_poly.pdbx_strand_id
1 'polypeptide(L)'
;QLQRYYDLFDDSQIRVFLYDDLRTQPAAMIRSLFEFIEVDPSFEPDMSFRENKTGIPRSARLQLFLKYKHPLKSIIKPFIPSSWRRSLRVAVTNRNLTPAQKLTETARQQLLADYAEDITNLQDLIKRDLSAWLQ
;
A
#
# COMPACT_ATOMS: atom_id res chain seq x y z
N GLN A 1 16.24 3.43 -11.43
CA GLN A 1 16.68 3.79 -10.05
C GLN A 1 17.34 2.64 -9.30
N LEU A 2 16.82 1.41 -9.42
CA LEU A 2 17.30 0.24 -8.67
C LEU A 2 18.73 -0.19 -9.03
N GLN A 3 19.16 -0.01 -10.29
CA GLN A 3 20.51 -0.32 -10.77
C GLN A 3 21.62 0.24 -9.86
N ARG A 4 21.48 1.49 -9.40
CA ARG A 4 22.47 2.14 -8.53
C ARG A 4 22.70 1.42 -7.20
N TYR A 5 21.72 0.65 -6.72
CA TYR A 5 21.87 -0.16 -5.51
C TYR A 5 22.63 -1.45 -5.84
N TYR A 6 22.29 -2.12 -6.93
CA TYR A 6 23.04 -3.29 -7.40
C TYR A 6 24.49 -2.98 -7.78
N ASP A 7 24.79 -1.75 -8.19
CA ASP A 7 26.16 -1.31 -8.46
C ASP A 7 27.01 -1.15 -7.17
N LEU A 8 26.37 -1.06 -6.00
CA LEU A 8 27.01 -0.75 -4.71
C LEU A 8 26.92 -1.88 -3.68
N PHE A 9 25.90 -2.73 -3.78
CA PHE A 9 25.62 -3.80 -2.83
C PHE A 9 25.50 -5.12 -3.57
N ASP A 10 25.92 -6.21 -2.92
CA ASP A 10 25.76 -7.55 -3.46
C ASP A 10 24.28 -7.91 -3.62
N ASP A 11 23.93 -8.67 -4.66
CA ASP A 11 22.56 -9.13 -4.93
C ASP A 11 21.93 -9.83 -3.72
N SER A 12 22.72 -10.54 -2.90
CA SER A 12 22.24 -11.21 -1.69
C SER A 12 21.76 -10.26 -0.59
N GLN A 13 22.14 -8.97 -0.66
CA GLN A 13 21.72 -7.93 0.29
C GLN A 13 20.49 -7.16 -0.20
N ILE A 14 19.95 -7.49 -1.38
CA ILE A 14 18.80 -6.81 -1.97
C ILE A 14 17.69 -7.82 -2.26
N ARG A 15 16.52 -7.61 -1.67
CA ARG A 15 15.30 -8.36 -1.96
C ARG A 15 14.21 -7.43 -2.45
N VAL A 16 13.71 -7.68 -3.65
CA VAL A 16 12.60 -6.92 -4.24
C VAL A 16 11.30 -7.67 -4.02
N PHE A 17 10.32 -7.00 -3.40
CA PHE A 17 8.98 -7.51 -3.23
C PHE A 17 7.98 -6.67 -4.00
N LEU A 18 7.06 -7.33 -4.71
CA LEU A 18 5.98 -6.65 -5.42
C LEU A 18 4.75 -6.55 -4.52
N TYR A 19 4.03 -5.43 -4.58
CA TYR A 19 2.80 -5.26 -3.80
C TYR A 19 1.71 -6.26 -4.19
N ASP A 20 1.70 -6.73 -5.44
CA ASP A 20 0.78 -7.79 -5.88
C ASP A 20 1.02 -9.12 -5.15
N ASP A 21 2.26 -9.43 -4.75
CA ASP A 21 2.58 -10.61 -3.94
C ASP A 21 1.97 -10.46 -2.53
N LEU A 22 2.05 -9.26 -1.94
CA LEU A 22 1.39 -8.97 -0.66
C LEU A 22 -0.13 -9.12 -0.76
N ARG A 23 -0.72 -8.78 -1.90
CA ARG A 23 -2.17 -8.85 -2.11
C ARG A 23 -2.67 -10.28 -2.36
N THR A 24 -1.89 -11.08 -3.07
CA THR A 24 -2.29 -12.42 -3.55
C THR A 24 -1.77 -13.55 -2.68
N GLN A 25 -0.56 -13.41 -2.15
CA GLN A 25 0.14 -14.43 -1.36
C GLN A 25 0.87 -13.80 -0.14
N PRO A 26 0.14 -13.08 0.75
CA PRO A 26 0.75 -12.33 1.86
C PRO A 26 1.60 -13.19 2.80
N ALA A 27 1.12 -14.39 3.16
CA ALA A 27 1.85 -15.29 4.06
C ALA A 27 3.20 -15.73 3.47
N ALA A 28 3.23 -16.07 2.18
CA ALA A 28 4.46 -16.47 1.49
C ALA A 28 5.44 -15.29 1.38
N MET A 29 4.95 -14.09 1.06
CA MET A 29 5.79 -12.88 1.01
C MET A 29 6.41 -12.57 2.37
N ILE A 30 5.63 -12.60 3.45
CA ILE A 30 6.13 -12.27 4.80
C ILE A 30 7.12 -13.33 5.31
N ARG A 31 6.87 -14.62 5.05
CA ARG A 31 7.85 -15.68 5.33
C ARG A 31 9.18 -15.41 4.59
N SER A 32 9.12 -15.12 3.29
CA SER A 32 10.31 -14.79 2.49
C SER A 32 11.03 -13.53 2.97
N LEU A 33 10.30 -12.53 3.48
CA LEU A 33 10.86 -11.35 4.13
C LEU A 33 11.59 -11.73 5.43
N PHE A 34 10.99 -12.56 6.28
CA PHE A 34 11.61 -13.01 7.53
C PHE A 34 12.86 -13.84 7.30
N GLU A 35 12.82 -14.75 6.33
CA GLU A 35 14.01 -15.50 5.89
C GLU A 35 15.12 -14.56 5.42
N PHE A 36 14.78 -13.52 4.65
CA PHE A 36 15.75 -12.55 4.15
C PHE A 36 16.39 -11.68 5.23
N ILE A 37 15.63 -11.29 6.27
CA ILE A 37 16.16 -10.50 7.40
C ILE A 37 16.65 -11.37 8.57
N GLU A 38 16.73 -12.68 8.37
CA GLU A 38 17.24 -13.67 9.33
C GLU A 38 16.50 -13.69 10.68
N VAL A 39 15.17 -13.54 10.65
CA VAL A 39 14.30 -13.73 11.83
C VAL A 39 13.42 -14.96 11.69
N ASP A 40 12.72 -15.34 12.75
CA ASP A 40 11.87 -16.54 12.78
C ASP A 40 10.80 -16.53 11.65
N PRO A 41 10.91 -17.42 10.65
CA PRO A 41 9.97 -17.48 9.53
C PRO A 41 8.66 -18.19 9.86
N SER A 42 8.55 -18.76 11.07
CA SER A 42 7.33 -19.41 11.57
C SER A 42 6.35 -18.43 12.24
N PHE A 43 6.77 -17.19 12.51
CA PHE A 43 5.89 -16.19 13.06
C PHE A 43 4.81 -15.79 12.03
N GLU A 44 3.54 -15.87 12.44
CA GLU A 44 2.40 -15.48 11.63
C GLU A 44 1.75 -14.21 12.21
N PRO A 45 2.07 -13.01 11.68
CA PRO A 45 1.42 -11.79 12.13
C PRO A 45 -0.04 -11.76 11.67
N ASP A 46 -0.89 -11.06 12.44
CA ASP A 46 -2.27 -10.78 12.00
C ASP A 46 -2.28 -9.83 10.80
N MET A 47 -2.53 -10.39 9.62
CA MET A 47 -2.63 -9.65 8.34
C MET A 47 -4.08 -9.37 7.92
N SER A 48 -5.06 -9.59 8.82
CA SER A 48 -6.49 -9.37 8.53
C SER A 48 -6.83 -7.88 8.28
N PHE A 49 -6.00 -6.98 8.80
CA PHE A 49 -6.23 -5.54 8.72
C PHE A 49 -5.56 -4.92 7.49
N ARG A 50 -6.37 -4.53 6.49
CA ARG A 50 -5.89 -3.78 5.31
C ARG A 50 -5.77 -2.29 5.62
N GLU A 51 -4.56 -1.82 5.95
CA GLU A 51 -4.22 -0.39 5.94
C GLU A 51 -4.01 0.11 4.48
N ASN A 52 -3.94 1.44 4.29
CA ASN A 52 -3.70 2.11 3.00
C ASN A 52 -4.85 2.06 1.97
N LYS A 53 -6.11 2.09 2.40
CA LYS A 53 -7.21 2.40 1.48
C LYS A 53 -7.15 3.87 1.06
N THR A 54 -6.65 4.12 -0.14
CA THR A 54 -6.68 5.44 -0.78
C THR A 54 -8.05 5.67 -1.41
N GLY A 55 -8.54 6.90 -1.32
CA GLY A 55 -9.81 7.29 -1.92
C GLY A 55 -10.03 8.79 -1.90
N ILE A 56 -11.02 9.25 -2.64
CA ILE A 56 -11.43 10.65 -2.65
C ILE A 56 -12.45 10.85 -1.52
N PRO A 57 -12.28 11.86 -0.65
CA PRO A 57 -13.26 12.11 0.41
C PRO A 57 -14.57 12.62 -0.18
N ARG A 58 -15.69 11.95 0.13
CA ARG A 58 -17.07 12.40 -0.14
C ARG A 58 -17.33 13.77 0.46
N SER A 59 -16.85 13.99 1.69
CA SER A 59 -16.93 15.27 2.38
C SER A 59 -15.53 15.71 2.80
N ALA A 60 -15.06 16.80 2.19
CA ALA A 60 -13.79 17.43 2.55
C ALA A 60 -13.82 17.95 3.99
N ARG A 61 -14.96 18.51 4.45
CA ARG A 61 -15.13 18.99 5.83
C ARG A 61 -15.04 17.85 6.84
N LEU A 62 -15.68 16.70 6.55
CA LEU A 62 -15.57 15.52 7.41
C LEU A 62 -14.13 14.99 7.41
N GLN A 63 -13.47 14.97 6.25
CA GLN A 63 -12.07 14.56 6.15
C GLN A 63 -11.15 15.45 6.99
N LEU A 64 -11.32 16.78 6.91
CA LEU A 64 -10.59 17.76 7.71
C LEU A 64 -10.88 17.57 9.21
N PHE A 65 -12.16 17.40 9.57
CA PHE A 65 -12.56 17.11 10.94
C PHE A 65 -11.89 15.84 11.46
N LEU A 66 -11.86 14.75 10.70
CA LEU A 66 -11.24 13.47 11.10
C LEU A 66 -9.71 13.56 11.18
N LYS A 67 -9.07 14.28 10.26
CA LYS A 67 -7.61 14.44 10.17
C LYS A 67 -7.05 15.34 11.27
N TYR A 68 -7.65 16.49 11.50
CA TYR A 68 -7.11 17.50 12.42
C TYR A 68 -7.72 17.43 13.81
N LYS A 69 -7.05 18.06 14.79
CA LYS A 69 -7.61 18.26 16.14
C LYS A 69 -8.80 19.23 16.00
N HIS A 70 -9.92 18.91 16.64
CA HIS A 70 -11.12 19.74 16.63
C HIS A 70 -11.75 19.73 18.03
N PRO A 71 -12.22 20.88 18.57
CA PRO A 71 -12.76 20.96 19.94
C PRO A 71 -13.96 20.04 20.17
N LEU A 72 -14.82 19.84 19.16
CA LEU A 72 -15.92 18.89 19.24
C LEU A 72 -15.47 17.42 19.47
N LYS A 73 -14.25 17.04 19.04
CA LYS A 73 -13.76 15.67 19.32
C LYS A 73 -13.54 15.43 20.81
N SER A 74 -13.12 16.45 21.56
CA SER A 74 -12.97 16.39 23.02
C SER A 74 -14.31 16.19 23.72
N ILE A 75 -15.38 16.73 23.14
CA ILE A 75 -16.75 16.62 23.68
C ILE A 75 -17.34 15.23 23.41
N ILE A 76 -17.07 14.65 22.23
CA ILE A 76 -17.65 13.36 21.82
C ILE A 76 -16.86 12.17 22.40
N LYS A 77 -15.55 12.31 22.62
CA LYS A 77 -14.66 11.24 23.11
C LYS A 77 -15.10 10.53 24.41
N PRO A 78 -15.66 11.22 25.43
CA PRO A 78 -16.16 10.59 26.65
C PRO A 78 -17.33 9.65 26.42
N PHE A 79 -18.16 9.91 25.40
CA PHE A 79 -19.33 9.09 25.06
C PHE A 79 -18.99 7.86 24.21
N ILE A 80 -17.72 7.70 23.80
CA ILE A 80 -17.24 6.58 22.99
C ILE A 80 -16.26 5.74 23.81
N PRO A 81 -16.58 4.45 24.06
CA PRO A 81 -15.68 3.51 24.72
C PRO A 81 -14.29 3.49 24.06
N SER A 82 -13.24 3.47 24.87
CA SER A 82 -11.85 3.53 24.39
C SER A 82 -11.52 2.45 23.37
N SER A 83 -12.03 1.23 23.58
CA SER A 83 -11.88 0.06 22.70
C SER A 83 -12.47 0.28 21.31
N TRP A 84 -13.50 1.13 21.17
CA TRP A 84 -14.20 1.35 19.90
C TRP A 84 -13.65 2.52 19.11
N ARG A 85 -12.84 3.39 19.73
CA ARG A 85 -12.37 4.64 19.10
C ARG A 85 -11.60 4.40 17.80
N ARG A 86 -10.78 3.34 17.73
CA ARG A 86 -10.05 2.98 16.50
C ARG A 86 -11.03 2.49 15.43
N SER A 87 -11.86 1.50 15.74
CA SER A 87 -12.81 0.91 14.80
C SER A 87 -13.81 1.93 14.26
N LEU A 88 -14.36 2.81 15.11
CA LEU A 88 -15.26 3.88 14.69
C LEU A 88 -14.57 4.89 13.78
N ARG A 89 -13.34 5.30 14.10
CA ARG A 89 -12.57 6.20 13.24
C ARG A 89 -12.34 5.57 11.88
N VAL A 90 -11.90 4.32 11.84
CA VAL A 90 -11.66 3.58 10.59
C VAL A 90 -12.96 3.45 9.79
N ALA A 91 -14.07 3.11 10.43
CA ALA A 91 -15.37 2.98 9.78
C ALA A 91 -15.85 4.31 9.18
N VAL A 92 -15.77 5.41 9.93
CA VAL A 92 -16.21 6.74 9.46
C VAL A 92 -15.29 7.25 8.35
N THR A 93 -13.97 7.08 8.48
CA THR A 93 -13.01 7.42 7.42
C THR A 93 -13.33 6.62 6.16
N ASN A 94 -13.46 5.29 6.24
CA ASN A 94 -13.74 4.44 5.09
C ASN A 94 -15.09 4.78 4.43
N ARG A 95 -16.12 5.11 5.22
CA ARG A 95 -17.43 5.53 4.69
C ARG A 95 -17.36 6.89 4.00
N ASN A 96 -16.42 7.75 4.41
CA ASN A 96 -16.15 9.02 3.77
C ASN A 96 -15.29 8.88 2.52
N LEU A 97 -14.64 7.74 2.25
CA LEU A 97 -13.85 7.54 1.05
C LEU A 97 -14.71 6.94 -0.07
N THR A 98 -14.65 7.52 -1.26
CA THR A 98 -15.01 6.84 -2.51
C THR A 98 -13.77 6.29 -3.17
N PRO A 99 -13.89 5.20 -3.95
CA PRO A 99 -12.81 4.75 -4.82
C PRO A 99 -12.27 5.94 -5.63
N ALA A 100 -10.95 6.01 -5.78
CA ALA A 100 -10.36 6.96 -6.72
C ALA A 100 -10.96 6.73 -8.11
N GLN A 101 -11.13 7.81 -8.86
CA GLN A 101 -11.55 7.67 -10.26
C GLN A 101 -10.51 6.82 -10.98
N LYS A 102 -10.99 5.87 -11.80
CA LYS A 102 -10.11 5.13 -12.70
C LYS A 102 -9.50 6.13 -13.69
N LEU A 103 -8.25 5.87 -14.10
CA LEU A 103 -7.63 6.60 -15.19
C LEU A 103 -8.52 6.52 -16.44
N THR A 104 -8.59 7.61 -17.20
CA THR A 104 -9.18 7.54 -18.55
C THR A 104 -8.32 6.62 -19.41
N GLU A 105 -8.93 6.00 -20.42
CA GLU A 105 -8.18 5.12 -21.32
C GLU A 105 -7.04 5.88 -22.01
N THR A 106 -7.28 7.13 -22.40
CA THR A 106 -6.24 8.00 -22.98
C THR A 106 -5.07 8.24 -22.04
N ALA A 107 -5.32 8.54 -20.76
CA ALA A 107 -4.27 8.74 -19.77
C ALA A 107 -3.54 7.42 -19.47
N ARG A 108 -4.26 6.30 -19.45
CA ARG A 108 -3.65 4.97 -19.29
C ARG A 108 -2.68 4.68 -20.43
N GLN A 109 -3.10 4.86 -21.68
CA GLN A 109 -2.26 4.60 -22.86
C GLN A 109 -1.03 5.53 -22.91
N GLN A 110 -1.18 6.81 -22.53
CA GLN A 110 -0.05 7.73 -22.42
C GLN A 110 0.97 7.25 -21.37
N LEU A 111 0.50 6.94 -20.16
CA LEU A 111 1.38 6.46 -19.09
C LEU A 111 2.03 5.11 -19.43
N LEU A 112 1.31 4.20 -20.09
CA LEU A 112 1.88 2.95 -20.56
C LEU A 112 2.99 3.18 -21.57
N ALA A 113 2.79 4.08 -22.55
CA ALA A 113 3.84 4.44 -23.50
C ALA A 113 5.06 5.05 -22.80
N ASP A 114 4.83 5.93 -21.81
CA ASP A 114 5.90 6.60 -21.07
C ASP A 114 6.71 5.63 -20.19
N TYR A 115 6.07 4.62 -19.59
CA TYR A 115 6.71 3.69 -18.64
C TYR A 115 7.06 2.32 -19.22
N ALA A 116 6.68 1.99 -20.47
CA ALA A 116 6.89 0.65 -21.02
C ALA A 116 8.36 0.22 -21.02
N GLU A 117 9.27 1.14 -21.38
CA GLU A 117 10.71 0.89 -21.36
C GLU A 117 11.21 0.68 -19.92
N ASP A 118 10.81 1.55 -18.98
CA ASP A 118 11.17 1.45 -17.56
C ASP A 118 10.67 0.14 -16.93
N ILE A 119 9.46 -0.29 -17.24
CA ILE A 119 8.87 -1.55 -16.75
C ILE A 119 9.64 -2.74 -17.31
N THR A 120 10.01 -2.71 -18.60
CA THR A 120 10.80 -3.78 -19.24
C THR A 120 12.19 -3.87 -18.61
N ASN A 121 12.87 -2.73 -18.47
CA ASN A 121 14.17 -2.65 -17.80
C ASN A 121 14.11 -3.14 -16.35
N LEU A 122 13.04 -2.80 -15.62
CA LEU A 122 12.83 -3.28 -14.26
C LEU A 122 12.59 -4.79 -14.21
N GLN A 123 11.76 -5.34 -15.10
CA GLN A 123 11.47 -6.77 -15.21
C GLN A 123 12.75 -7.57 -15.41
N ASP A 124 13.61 -7.14 -16.33
CA ASP A 124 14.88 -7.81 -16.61
C ASP A 124 15.85 -7.70 -15.43
N LEU A 125 15.93 -6.51 -14.80
CA LEU A 125 16.79 -6.26 -13.66
C LEU A 125 16.42 -7.14 -12.44
N ILE A 126 15.14 -7.24 -12.11
CA ILE A 126 14.69 -8.01 -10.93
C ILE A 126 14.35 -9.46 -11.27
N LYS A 127 14.43 -9.85 -12.55
CA LYS A 127 14.11 -11.18 -13.09
C LYS A 127 12.71 -11.66 -12.68
N ARG A 128 11.71 -10.77 -12.77
CA ARG A 128 10.30 -11.05 -12.47
C ARG A 128 9.42 -10.63 -13.62
N ASP A 129 8.42 -11.44 -13.93
CA ASP A 129 7.38 -11.08 -14.91
C ASP A 129 6.53 -9.88 -14.41
N LEU A 130 6.59 -8.77 -15.14
CA LEU A 130 5.81 -7.56 -14.93
C LEU A 130 4.86 -7.30 -16.12
N SER A 131 4.60 -8.29 -16.98
CA SER A 131 3.73 -8.15 -18.15
C SER A 131 2.32 -7.65 -17.81
N ALA A 132 1.82 -7.96 -16.61
CA ALA A 132 0.55 -7.43 -16.10
C ALA A 132 0.52 -5.90 -15.95
N TRP A 133 1.68 -5.25 -15.85
CA TRP A 133 1.81 -3.79 -15.76
C TRP A 133 1.87 -3.10 -17.12
N LEU A 134 2.08 -3.87 -18.20
CA LEU A 134 2.09 -3.40 -19.60
C LEU A 134 0.70 -3.49 -20.26
N GLN A 135 -0.34 -3.80 -19.49
CA GLN A 135 -1.74 -3.91 -19.91
C GLN A 135 -2.57 -2.73 -19.39
#